data_AF-A0A968P7I6-F1
#
_entry.id   AF-A0A968P7I6-F1
#
_cell.length_a   1.000
_cell.length_b   1.000
_cell.length_c   1.000
_cell.angle_alpha   90.00
_cell.angle_beta   90.00
_cell.angle_gamma   90.00
#
_symmetry.space_group_name_H-M   'P 1'
#
loop_
_entity.id
_entity.type
_entity.pdbx_description
1 polymer ?
#
loop_
_entity_poly.entity_id
_entity_poly.type
_entity_poly.pdbx_seq_one_letter_code
_entity_poly.pdbx_strand_id
1 'polypeptide(L)' 'DTGPIHLAHALGTPVLCLMGPTDPRRNGPHAAPERVLVRQLPCSFCYKRFPEVKACLLALTPEEVAARALELLA' A
#
# COMPACT_ATOMS: atom_id res chain seq x y z
N ASP A 1 1.43 -1.00 -5.28
CA ASP A 1 0.20 -1.49 -5.91
C ASP A 1 0.47 -2.08 -7.30
N THR A 2 1.02 -3.29 -7.37
CA THR A 2 1.34 -3.96 -8.65
C THR A 2 0.84 -5.40 -8.65
N GLY A 3 0.70 -5.99 -9.85
CA GLY A 3 0.22 -7.38 -10.07
C GLY A 3 0.77 -8.44 -9.11
N PRO A 4 2.09 -8.47 -8.80
CA PRO A 4 2.67 -9.45 -7.87
C PRO A 4 2.04 -9.47 -6.47
N ILE A 5 1.55 -8.32 -5.97
CA ILE A 5 0.89 -8.24 -4.67
C ILE A 5 -0.38 -9.11 -4.65
N HIS A 6 -1.16 -9.07 -5.73
CA HIS A 6 -2.39 -9.85 -5.83
C HIS A 6 -2.12 -11.35 -5.94
N LEU A 7 -1.06 -11.73 -6.67
CA LEU A 7 -0.66 -13.14 -6.77
C LEU A 7 -0.22 -13.68 -5.40
N ALA A 8 0.67 -12.97 -4.71
CA ALA A 8 1.12 -13.37 -3.37
C ALA A 8 -0.05 -13.45 -2.37
N HIS A 9 -0.98 -12.48 -2.42
CA HIS A 9 -2.19 -12.53 -1.62
C HIS A 9 -3.05 -13.77 -1.91
N ALA A 10 -3.28 -14.09 -3.19
CA ALA A 10 -4.07 -15.24 -3.61
C ALA A 10 -3.43 -16.59 -3.18
N LEU A 11 -2.11 -16.63 -3.06
CA LEU A 11 -1.36 -17.78 -2.55
C LEU A 11 -1.32 -17.85 -1.02
N GLY A 12 -2.03 -16.96 -0.31
CA GLY A 12 -2.05 -16.91 1.15
C GLY A 12 -0.77 -16.34 1.77
N THR A 13 0.18 -15.86 0.97
CA THR A 13 1.41 -15.25 1.49
C THR A 13 1.07 -13.95 2.24
N PRO A 14 1.66 -13.70 3.43
CA PRO A 14 1.56 -12.40 4.09
C PRO A 14 2.06 -11.29 3.16
N VAL A 15 1.26 -10.25 2.97
CA VAL A 15 1.60 -9.11 2.10
C VAL A 15 1.18 -7.81 2.76
N LEU A 16 2.06 -6.81 2.69
CA LEU A 16 1.78 -5.43 3.02
C LEU A 16 1.81 -4.59 1.73
N CYS A 17 0.67 -4.07 1.31
CA CYS A 17 0.52 -3.25 0.13
C CYS A 17 0.72 -1.77 0.48
N LEU A 18 1.86 -1.21 0.08
CA LEU A 18 2.11 0.23 0.17
C LEU A 18 1.40 0.95 -0.98
N MET A 19 0.57 1.93 -0.63
CA MET A 19 -0.27 2.66 -1.58
C MET A 19 -0.15 4.17 -1.43
N GLY A 20 -0.37 4.88 -2.54
CA GLY A 20 -0.27 6.34 -2.58
C GLY A 20 -1.35 6.97 -3.45
N PRO A 21 -1.08 7.27 -4.73
CA PRO A 21 -1.99 8.04 -5.60
C PRO A 21 -3.22 7.26 -6.07
N THR A 22 -3.27 5.95 -5.86
CA THR A 22 -4.33 5.05 -6.31
C THR A 22 -5.20 4.62 -5.13
N ASP A 23 -6.51 4.45 -5.35
CA ASP A 23 -7.45 4.02 -4.31
C ASP A 23 -7.24 2.53 -3.93
N PRO A 24 -6.93 2.21 -2.65
CA PRO A 24 -6.82 0.84 -2.17
C PRO A 24 -8.08 0.01 -2.31
N ARG A 25 -9.26 0.62 -2.27
CA ARG A 25 -10.53 -0.09 -2.47
C ARG A 25 -10.66 -0.64 -3.89
N ARG A 26 -9.95 -0.03 -4.84
CA ARG A 26 -9.94 -0.44 -6.26
C ARG A 26 -8.75 -1.32 -6.60
N ASN A 27 -7.56 -0.96 -6.11
CA ASN A 27 -6.28 -1.54 -6.54
C ASN A 27 -5.57 -2.33 -5.44
N GLY A 28 -6.10 -2.37 -4.22
CA GLY A 28 -5.54 -3.14 -3.11
C GLY A 28 -5.87 -4.64 -3.20
N PRO A 29 -5.27 -5.46 -2.33
CA PRO A 29 -5.62 -6.88 -2.19
C PRO A 29 -7.12 -7.08 -1.96
N HIS A 30 -7.71 -8.09 -2.63
CA HIS A 30 -9.15 -8.33 -2.56
C HIS A 30 -9.57 -8.71 -1.13
N ALA A 31 -10.61 -8.05 -0.61
CA ALA A 31 -11.18 -8.33 0.71
C ALA A 31 -10.18 -8.33 1.88
N ALA A 32 -9.04 -7.62 1.75
CA ALA A 32 -8.01 -7.56 2.78
C ALA A 32 -7.52 -6.10 3.03
N PRO A 33 -8.39 -5.20 3.51
CA PRO A 33 -8.04 -3.81 3.79
C PRO A 33 -6.96 -3.66 4.86
N GLU A 34 -6.85 -4.61 5.79
CA GLU A 34 -5.83 -4.66 6.85
C GLU A 34 -4.41 -4.87 6.31
N ARG A 35 -4.29 -5.35 5.07
CA ARG A 35 -3.01 -5.54 4.36
C ARG A 35 -2.55 -4.30 3.60
N VAL A 36 -3.21 -3.16 3.76
CA VAL A 36 -2.88 -1.92 3.08
C VAL A 36 -2.28 -0.91 4.05
N LEU A 37 -1.16 -0.30 3.67
CA LEU A 37 -0.64 0.90 4.31
C LEU A 37 -0.73 2.08 3.32
N VAL A 38 -1.45 3.12 3.72
CA VAL A 38 -1.71 4.30 2.91
C VAL A 38 -1.79 5.53 3.79
N ARG A 39 -1.18 6.64 3.36
CA ARG A 39 -1.36 7.95 3.98
C ARG A 39 -2.42 8.75 3.25
N GLN A 40 -3.44 9.19 3.97
CA GLN A 40 -4.40 10.15 3.42
C GLN A 40 -3.85 11.58 3.47
N LEU A 41 -3.88 12.25 2.31
CA LEU A 41 -3.54 13.66 2.10
C LEU A 41 -4.73 14.34 1.40
N PRO A 42 -4.79 15.69 1.35
CA PRO A 42 -5.89 16.38 0.68
C PRO A 42 -6.09 15.98 -0.80
N CYS A 43 -5.03 15.56 -1.48
CA CYS A 43 -5.07 15.09 -2.87
C CYS A 43 -5.12 13.56 -3.01
N SER A 44 -5.46 12.82 -1.95
CA SER A 44 -5.50 11.35 -1.96
C SER A 44 -6.29 10.80 -3.14
N PHE A 45 -5.76 9.72 -3.71
CA PHE A 45 -6.37 9.03 -4.84
C PHE A 45 -6.50 9.93 -6.08
N CYS A 46 -5.55 10.85 -6.30
CA CYS A 46 -5.55 11.74 -7.46
C CYS A 46 -5.19 11.06 -8.79
N TYR A 47 -4.65 9.84 -8.78
CA TYR A 47 -4.18 9.11 -9.97
C TYR A 47 -3.15 9.85 -10.84
N LYS A 48 -2.57 10.95 -10.35
CA LYS A 48 -1.62 11.78 -11.09
C LYS A 48 -0.25 11.11 -11.16
N ARG A 49 0.38 11.24 -12.33
CA ARG A 49 1.80 10.93 -12.55
C ARG A 49 2.61 12.18 -12.26
N PHE A 50 3.71 11.99 -11.53
CA PHE A 50 4.67 13.03 -11.20
C PHE A 50 6.05 12.49 -11.56
N PRO A 51 6.97 13.35 -12.03
CA PRO A 51 8.36 12.96 -12.25
C PRO A 51 9.08 12.63 -10.94
N GLU A 52 8.70 13.27 -9.83
CA GLU A 52 9.24 13.02 -8.50
C GLU A 52 8.45 11.96 -7.72
N VAL A 53 9.06 11.50 -6.62
CA VAL A 53 8.39 10.64 -5.64
C VAL A 53 7.25 11.40 -4.97
N LYS A 54 6.10 10.74 -4.82
CA LYS A 54 4.87 11.37 -4.35
C LYS A 54 4.91 11.54 -2.84
N ALA A 55 4.50 12.71 -2.35
CA ALA A 55 4.43 13.01 -0.92
C ALA A 55 3.64 11.97 -0.11
N CYS A 56 2.57 11.40 -0.67
CA CYS A 56 1.79 10.34 -0.03
C CYS A 56 2.58 9.04 0.20
N LEU A 57 3.57 8.74 -0.65
CA LEU A 57 4.47 7.59 -0.47
C LEU A 57 5.61 7.95 0.46
N LEU A 58 6.16 9.17 0.37
CA LEU A 58 7.21 9.64 1.28
C LEU A 58 6.74 9.78 2.73
N ALA A 59 5.44 9.99 2.94
CA ALA A 59 4.85 10.04 4.27
C ALA A 59 4.72 8.67 4.95
N LEU A 60 5.01 7.57 4.25
CA LEU A 60 5.13 6.24 4.83
C LEU A 60 6.60 6.04 5.26
N THR A 61 6.87 6.10 6.56
CA THR A 61 8.25 5.99 7.02
C THR A 61 8.73 4.54 6.99
N PRO A 62 10.04 4.28 6.80
CA PRO A 62 10.59 2.93 6.86
C PRO A 62 10.25 2.20 8.17
N GLU A 63 10.22 2.91 9.30
CA GLU A 63 9.91 2.35 10.62
C GLU A 63 8.44 1.92 10.71
N GLU A 64 7.51 2.73 10.21
CA GLU A 64 6.08 2.38 10.15
C GLU A 64 5.89 1.15 9.24
N VAL A 65 6.52 1.14 8.07
CA VAL A 65 6.47 0.00 7.14
C VAL A 65 7.02 -1.28 7.80
N ALA A 66 8.17 -1.20 8.46
CA ALA A 66 8.80 -2.33 9.11
C ALA A 66 7.95 -2.88 10.27
N ALA A 67 7.42 -2.00 11.13
CA ALA A 67 6.55 -2.41 12.22
C ALA A 67 5.30 -3.15 11.70
N ARG A 68 4.61 -2.57 10.71
CA ARG A 68 3.43 -3.20 10.09
C ARG A 68 3.76 -4.52 9.40
N ALA A 69 4.93 -4.65 8.78
CA ALA A 69 5.35 -5.89 8.14
C ALA A 69 5.62 -6.99 9.17
N LEU A 70 6.26 -6.67 10.29
CA LEU A 70 6.52 -7.63 11.37
C LEU A 70 5.23 -8.13 12.03
N GLU A 71 4.22 -7.27 12.19
CA GLU A 71 2.90 -7.67 12.70
C GLU A 71 2.20 -8.72 11.82
N LEU A 72 2.45 -8.71 10.50
CA LEU A 72 1.87 -9.69 9.57
C LEU A 72 2.59 -11.05 9.58
N LEU A 73 3.78 -11.11 10.20
CA LEU A 73 4.61 -12.31 10.27
C LEU A 73 4.54 -13.02 11.63
N ALA A 74 3.98 -12.34 12.64
CA ALA A 74 3.73 -12.90 13.97
C ALA A 74 2.49 -13.81 13.97
#